data_AF-A0A0U5G7P9-F1
#
_entry.id   AF-A0A0U5G7P9-F1
#
_cell.length_a   1.000
_cell.length_b   1.000
_cell.length_c   1.000
_cell.angle_alpha   90.00
_cell.angle_beta   90.00
_cell.angle_gamma   90.00
#
_symmetry.space_group_name_H-M   'P 1'
#
loop_
_entity.id
_entity.type
_entity.pdbx_description
1 polymer ?
#
loop_
_entity_poly.entity_id
_entity_poly.type
_entity_poly.pdbx_seq_one_letter_code
_entity_poly.pdbx_strand_id
1 'polypeptide(L)'
;MGWSLSSLTSTLPSFSQSPSEVDSIIAVIKGFVSALNSKNVIEFEKYCVRAGGMSLWPPAPTTPRFCTIGAFVEHIAKVEDEIDEQIWDPEVKVYESGNLATVWAPSEPKSTGS
;
A
#
# COMPACT_ATOMS: atom_id res chain seq x y z
N MET A 1 -11.48 8.50 38.99
CA MET A 1 -12.43 8.40 37.88
C MET A 1 -11.88 7.37 36.90
N GLY A 2 -12.38 6.14 36.95
CA GLY A 2 -11.89 5.04 36.11
C GLY A 2 -12.76 4.94 34.87
N TRP A 3 -12.17 5.07 33.68
CA TRP A 3 -12.86 4.82 32.43
C TRP A 3 -12.73 3.32 32.12
N SER A 4 -13.85 2.60 32.28
CA SER A 4 -13.97 1.23 31.79
C SER A 4 -14.19 1.30 30.28
N LEU A 5 -13.20 0.90 29.49
CA LEU A 5 -13.38 0.63 28.06
C LEU A 5 -14.12 -0.70 27.93
N SER A 6 -15.43 -0.64 27.73
CA SER A 6 -16.17 -1.81 27.27
C SER A 6 -15.61 -2.24 25.92
N SER A 7 -15.02 -3.43 25.86
CA SER A 7 -14.61 -4.07 24.61
C SER A 7 -15.83 -4.24 23.71
N LEU A 8 -15.98 -3.35 22.73
CA LEU A 8 -16.83 -3.59 21.58
C LEU A 8 -16.10 -4.61 20.71
N THR A 9 -16.33 -5.91 20.97
CA THR A 9 -16.10 -6.94 19.96
C THR A 9 -17.09 -6.71 18.84
N SER A 10 -16.72 -5.85 17.88
CA SER A 10 -17.40 -5.76 16.61
C SER A 10 -17.08 -7.04 15.85
N THR A 11 -17.98 -8.01 15.92
CA THR A 11 -17.94 -9.19 15.05
C THR A 11 -18.28 -8.71 13.65
N LEU A 12 -17.26 -8.30 12.90
CA LEU A 12 -17.40 -7.94 11.50
C LEU A 12 -18.00 -9.15 10.76
N PRO A 13 -19.07 -8.98 9.96
CA PRO A 13 -19.56 -10.05 9.11
C PRO A 13 -18.41 -10.49 8.18
N SER A 14 -18.08 -11.79 8.23
CA SER A 14 -17.15 -12.42 7.30
C SER A 14 -17.76 -12.39 5.90
N PHE A 15 -17.47 -11.36 5.13
CA PHE A 15 -17.76 -11.37 3.70
C PHE A 15 -16.93 -12.48 3.06
N SER A 16 -17.59 -13.37 2.33
CA SER A 16 -16.93 -14.38 1.50
C SER A 16 -16.11 -13.66 0.44
N GLN A 17 -14.81 -13.50 0.67
CA GLN A 17 -13.87 -12.99 -0.31
C GLN A 17 -13.96 -13.88 -1.55
N SER A 18 -14.39 -13.33 -2.68
CA SER A 18 -14.27 -14.08 -3.92
C SER A 18 -12.78 -14.14 -4.29
N PRO A 19 -12.22 -15.33 -4.59
CA PRO A 19 -10.82 -15.45 -4.98
C PRO A 19 -10.46 -14.49 -6.13
N SER A 20 -11.39 -14.27 -7.06
CA SER A 20 -11.25 -13.33 -8.18
C SER A 20 -11.05 -11.87 -7.78
N GLU A 21 -11.69 -11.42 -6.71
CA GLU A 21 -11.56 -10.04 -6.21
C GLU A 21 -10.20 -9.85 -5.53
N VAL A 22 -9.79 -10.82 -4.72
CA VAL A 22 -8.46 -10.84 -4.09
C VAL A 22 -7.35 -10.81 -5.15
N ASP A 23 -7.46 -11.64 -6.19
CA ASP A 23 -6.49 -11.68 -7.29
C ASP A 23 -6.44 -10.34 -8.04
N SER A 24 -7.60 -9.69 -8.23
CA SER A 24 -7.68 -8.38 -8.89
C SER A 24 -7.01 -7.29 -8.05
N ILE A 25 -7.21 -7.29 -6.73
CA ILE A 25 -6.56 -6.36 -5.80
C ILE A 25 -5.05 -6.57 -5.80
N ILE A 26 -4.60 -7.84 -5.76
CA ILE A 26 -3.17 -8.18 -5.83
C ILE A 26 -2.57 -7.69 -7.17
N ALA A 27 -3.28 -7.86 -8.28
CA ALA A 27 -2.83 -7.39 -9.59
C ALA A 27 -2.65 -5.86 -9.62
N VAL A 28 -3.55 -5.10 -9.00
CA VAL A 28 -3.45 -3.64 -8.89
C VAL A 28 -2.20 -3.24 -8.09
N ILE A 29 -1.94 -3.86 -6.92
CA ILE A 29 -0.76 -3.53 -6.13
C ILE A 29 0.54 -3.93 -6.84
N LYS A 30 0.58 -5.08 -7.52
CA LYS A 30 1.74 -5.47 -8.34
C LYS A 30 1.98 -4.49 -9.49
N GLY A 31 0.91 -4.01 -10.12
CA GLY A 31 0.99 -2.95 -11.13
C GLY A 31 1.57 -1.65 -10.58
N PHE A 32 1.12 -1.23 -9.40
CA PHE A 32 1.68 -0.06 -8.69
C PHE A 32 3.17 -0.22 -8.40
N VAL A 33 3.61 -1.38 -7.89
CA VAL A 33 5.04 -1.67 -7.62
C VAL A 33 5.86 -1.71 -8.93
N SER A 34 5.31 -2.24 -10.01
CA SER A 34 5.96 -2.21 -11.32
C SER A 34 6.11 -0.77 -11.87
N ALA A 35 5.09 0.07 -11.68
CA ALA A 35 5.15 1.49 -12.04
C ALA A 35 6.20 2.25 -11.21
N LEU A 36 6.31 1.92 -9.90
CA LEU A 36 7.40 2.37 -9.00
C LEU A 36 8.77 2.08 -9.58
N ASN A 37 9.05 0.81 -9.85
CA ASN A 37 10.36 0.37 -10.30
C ASN A 37 10.75 0.98 -11.66
N SER A 38 9.76 1.15 -12.56
CA SER A 38 9.98 1.79 -13.87
C SER A 38 10.00 3.32 -13.82
N LYS A 39 9.74 3.94 -12.66
CA LYS A 39 9.60 5.40 -12.48
C LYS A 39 8.63 6.04 -13.49
N ASN A 40 7.62 5.28 -13.93
CA ASN A 40 6.72 5.69 -15.00
C ASN A 40 5.46 6.37 -14.43
N VAL A 41 5.50 7.70 -14.38
CA VAL A 41 4.42 8.56 -13.87
C VAL A 41 3.05 8.24 -14.49
N ILE A 42 3.00 7.97 -15.79
CA ILE A 42 1.75 7.71 -16.51
C ILE A 42 1.14 6.37 -16.08
N GLU A 43 1.98 5.34 -15.90
CA GLU A 43 1.51 4.04 -15.41
C GLU A 43 1.06 4.12 -13.94
N PHE A 44 1.76 4.90 -13.11
CA PHE A 44 1.40 5.13 -11.71
C PHE A 44 -0.01 5.66 -11.53
N GLU A 45 -0.40 6.66 -12.34
CA GLU A 45 -1.72 7.28 -12.25
C GLU A 45 -2.87 6.30 -12.55
N LYS A 46 -2.60 5.19 -13.26
CA LYS A 46 -3.62 4.15 -13.49
C LYS A 46 -3.98 3.37 -12.23
N TYR A 47 -3.04 3.27 -11.28
CA TYR A 47 -3.20 2.46 -10.07
C TYR A 47 -3.58 3.29 -8.84
N CYS A 48 -3.68 4.61 -8.98
CA CYS A 48 -3.86 5.51 -7.85
C CYS A 48 -4.93 6.57 -8.11
N VAL A 49 -5.74 6.85 -7.08
CA VAL A 49 -6.68 7.98 -7.13
C VAL A 49 -5.91 9.27 -6.80
N ARG A 50 -5.98 10.29 -7.66
CA ARG A 50 -5.23 11.55 -7.49
C ARG A 50 -5.47 12.27 -6.15
N ALA A 51 -6.67 12.13 -5.59
CA ALA A 51 -7.03 12.69 -4.27
C ALA A 51 -6.52 11.83 -3.09
N GLY A 52 -5.87 10.69 -3.36
CA GLY A 52 -5.30 9.82 -2.35
C GLY A 52 -4.08 10.44 -1.68
N GLY A 53 -3.94 10.14 -0.39
CA GLY A 53 -2.79 10.49 0.42
C GLY A 53 -1.91 9.28 0.71
N MET A 54 -0.62 9.53 0.92
CA MET A 54 0.34 8.52 1.35
C MET A 54 1.02 8.97 2.64
N SER A 55 1.20 8.02 3.55
CA SER A 55 2.00 8.18 4.75
C SER A 55 3.27 7.35 4.61
N LEU A 56 4.42 8.01 4.58
CA LEU A 56 5.73 7.40 4.48
C LEU A 56 6.33 7.30 5.88
N TRP A 57 6.62 6.08 6.32
CA TRP A 57 7.17 5.77 7.65
C TRP A 57 8.62 5.32 7.51
N PRO A 58 9.57 6.26 7.49
CA PRO A 58 10.99 5.92 7.53
C PRO A 58 11.37 5.27 8.87
N PRO A 59 12.50 4.54 8.92
CA PRO A 59 13.05 4.04 10.18
C PRO A 59 13.25 5.18 11.20
N ALA A 60 13.08 4.84 12.47
CA ALA A 60 13.36 5.75 13.58
C ALA A 60 14.80 6.30 13.49
N PRO A 61 15.05 7.57 13.87
CA PRO A 61 14.16 8.49 14.58
C PRO A 61 13.31 9.38 13.67
N THR A 62 13.28 9.12 12.37
CA THR A 62 12.62 10.03 11.41
C THR A 62 11.11 9.98 11.56
N THR A 63 10.46 11.14 11.63
CA THR A 63 8.99 11.21 11.77
C THR A 63 8.27 10.85 10.47
N PRO A 64 7.02 10.37 10.54
CA PRO A 64 6.21 10.08 9.36
C PRO A 64 6.01 11.33 8.51
N ARG A 65 6.03 11.13 7.19
CA ARG A 65 5.74 12.18 6.21
C ARG A 65 4.42 11.88 5.53
N PHE A 66 3.58 12.91 5.38
CA PHE A 66 2.32 12.82 4.63
C PHE A 66 2.47 13.59 3.33
N CYS A 67 2.09 12.98 2.22
CA CYS A 67 2.11 13.62 0.91
C CYS A 67 0.89 13.19 0.09
N THR A 68 0.55 14.00 -0.91
CA THR A 68 -0.38 13.56 -1.95
C THR A 68 0.31 12.56 -2.85
N ILE A 69 -0.46 11.66 -3.48
CA ILE A 69 0.09 10.71 -4.45
C ILE A 69 0.81 11.44 -5.58
N GLY A 70 0.28 12.56 -6.08
CA GLY A 70 0.95 13.34 -7.13
C GLY A 70 2.35 13.81 -6.73
N ALA A 71 2.50 14.37 -5.52
CA ALA A 71 3.79 14.81 -5.01
C ALA A 71 4.75 13.63 -4.79
N PHE A 72 4.23 12.47 -4.36
CA PHE A 72 5.02 11.24 -4.23
C PHE A 72 5.55 10.77 -5.57
N VAL A 73 4.70 10.65 -6.60
CA VAL A 73 5.10 10.18 -7.92
C VAL A 73 6.09 11.14 -8.58
N GLU A 74 5.89 12.46 -8.46
CA GLU A 74 6.86 13.46 -8.92
C GLU A 74 8.23 13.35 -8.22
N HIS A 75 8.24 12.97 -6.94
CA HIS A 75 9.46 12.77 -6.19
C HIS A 75 10.18 11.50 -6.66
N ILE A 76 9.47 10.38 -6.76
CA ILE A 76 10.00 9.09 -7.22
C ILE A 76 10.61 9.21 -8.63
N ALA A 77 9.95 9.92 -9.54
CA ALA A 77 10.47 10.14 -10.89
C ALA A 77 11.79 10.91 -10.95
N LYS A 78 12.14 11.65 -9.88
CA LYS A 78 13.39 12.43 -9.77
C LYS A 78 14.49 11.71 -9.02
N VAL A 79 14.20 10.56 -8.38
CA VAL A 79 15.22 9.76 -7.70
C VAL A 79 16.20 9.23 -8.75
N GLU A 80 17.49 9.47 -8.55
CA GLU A 80 18.53 8.97 -9.47
C GLU A 80 18.71 7.46 -9.31
N ASP A 81 18.75 6.99 -8.06
CA ASP A 81 18.93 5.58 -7.69
C ASP A 81 17.85 4.68 -8.30
N GLU A 82 18.23 3.49 -8.76
CA GLU A 82 17.28 2.47 -9.20
C GLU A 82 16.37 2.05 -8.04
N ILE A 83 15.10 1.82 -8.36
CA ILE A 83 14.10 1.33 -7.42
C ILE A 83 13.78 -0.11 -7.83
N ASP A 84 14.12 -1.06 -6.96
CA ASP A 84 13.82 -2.48 -7.13
C ASP A 84 13.00 -2.95 -5.92
N GLU A 85 11.81 -2.39 -5.79
CA GLU A 85 10.85 -2.78 -4.75
C GLU A 85 10.13 -4.05 -5.19
N GLN A 86 10.04 -5.02 -4.27
CA GLN A 86 9.31 -6.27 -4.49
C GLN A 86 8.42 -6.56 -3.30
N ILE A 87 7.21 -7.05 -3.59
CA ILE A 87 6.26 -7.48 -2.59
C ILE A 87 6.12 -9.00 -2.61
N TRP A 88 6.11 -9.60 -1.44
CA TRP A 88 5.97 -11.05 -1.26
C TRP A 88 4.69 -11.36 -0.49
N ASP A 89 4.11 -12.54 -0.74
CA ASP A 89 2.95 -13.09 -0.01
C ASP A 89 1.91 -12.05 0.46
N PRO A 90 1.30 -11.28 -0.47
CA PRO A 90 0.38 -10.21 -0.10
C PRO A 90 -0.89 -10.78 0.54
N GLU A 91 -1.23 -10.26 1.72
CA GLU A 91 -2.46 -10.54 2.44
C GLU A 91 -3.50 -9.46 2.15
N VAL A 92 -4.69 -9.85 1.70
CA VAL A 92 -5.78 -8.93 1.36
C VAL A 92 -6.92 -9.06 2.38
N LYS A 93 -7.37 -7.94 2.93
CA LYS A 93 -8.55 -7.82 3.78
C LYS A 93 -9.54 -6.85 3.16
N VAL A 94 -10.76 -7.31 2.88
CA VAL A 94 -11.83 -6.51 2.25
C VAL A 94 -12.86 -6.11 3.31
N TYR A 95 -13.35 -4.87 3.28
CA TYR A 95 -14.24 -4.28 4.30
C TYR A 95 -15.66 -3.99 3.77
N GLU A 96 -16.54 -3.58 4.71
CA GLU A 96 -18.02 -3.72 4.80
C GLU A 96 -18.94 -3.31 3.63
N SER A 97 -18.44 -3.13 2.41
CA SER A 97 -19.26 -3.15 1.20
C SER A 97 -18.52 -3.55 -0.09
N GLY A 98 -17.32 -4.14 0.01
CA GLY A 98 -16.47 -4.46 -1.16
C GLY A 98 -15.82 -3.24 -1.82
N ASN A 99 -16.00 -2.06 -1.22
CA ASN A 99 -15.51 -0.78 -1.73
C ASN A 99 -14.15 -0.37 -1.15
N LEU A 100 -13.66 -1.09 -0.13
CA LEU A 100 -12.38 -0.83 0.52
C LEU A 100 -11.66 -2.14 0.80
N ALA A 101 -10.36 -2.16 0.54
CA ALA A 101 -9.48 -3.24 0.94
C ALA A 101 -8.18 -2.69 1.52
N THR A 102 -7.59 -3.45 2.44
CA THR A 102 -6.21 -3.28 2.88
C THR A 102 -5.39 -4.42 2.32
N VAL A 103 -4.23 -4.09 1.74
CA VAL A 103 -3.24 -5.07 1.34
C VAL A 103 -2.03 -4.89 2.25
N TRP A 104 -1.61 -5.98 2.87
CA TRP A 104 -0.35 -6.05 3.59
C TRP A 104 0.61 -6.93 2.80
N ALA A 105 1.83 -6.47 2.59
CA ALA A 105 2.86 -7.27 1.96
C ALA A 105 4.22 -6.91 2.55
N PRO A 106 5.05 -7.89 2.94
CA PRO A 106 6.45 -7.68 3.18
C PRO A 106 7.13 -7.09 1.94
N SER A 107 7.91 -6.04 2.13
CA SER A 107 8.88 -5.56 1.15
C SER A 107 10.28 -5.79 1.70
N GLU A 108 11.12 -6.42 0.89
CA GLU A 108 12.55 -6.50 1.15
C GLU A 108 13.28 -5.77 0.02
N PRO A 109 14.09 -4.75 0.32
CA PRO A 109 15.03 -4.25 -0.67
C PRO A 109 15.98 -5.41 -0.99
N LYS A 110 16.19 -5.69 -2.28
CA LYS A 110 17.11 -6.74 -2.68
C LYS A 110 18.48 -6.49 -2.04
N SER A 111 18.88 -7.36 -1.12
CA SER A 111 20.21 -7.29 -0.53
C SER A 111 21.22 -7.43 -1.65
N THR A 112 22.03 -6.41 -1.90
CA THR A 112 23.21 -6.53 -2.75
C THR A 112 24.11 -7.56 -2.06
N GLY A 113 24.17 -8.78 -2.61
CA GLY A 113 25.06 -9.82 -2.10
C GLY A 113 26.48 -9.27 -2.07
N SER A 114 27.10 -9.29 -0.89
CA SER A 114 28.53 -9.02 -0.71
C SER A 114 29.39 -10.12 -1.31
#